data_AF-A0A9E3HY16-F1
#
_entry.id   AF-A0A9E3HY16-F1
#
_cell.length_a   1.000
_cell.length_b   1.000
_cell.length_c   1.000
_cell.angle_alpha   90.00
_cell.angle_beta   90.00
_cell.angle_gamma   90.00
#
_symmetry.space_group_name_H-M   'P 1'
#
loop_
_entity.id
_entity.type
_entity.pdbx_description
1 polymer ?
#
loop_
_entity_poly.entity_id
_entity_poly.type
_entity_poly.pdbx_seq_one_letter_code
_entity_poly.pdbx_strand_id
1 'polypeptide(L)' 'MNYVLKGWVKMWIEGAGEVRIDAGGCWLQPPSIPHSLVDYSEDAEWVEVTAPAAFDTKEL' A
#
# COMPACT_ATOMS: atom_id res chain seq x y z
N MET A 1 7.90 1.82 -0.87
CA MET A 1 7.25 2.61 -1.96
C MET A 1 6.34 1.66 -2.69
N ASN A 2 5.08 2.02 -2.86
CA ASN A 2 4.11 1.24 -3.63
C ASN A 2 3.71 2.02 -4.89
N TYR A 3 3.60 1.35 -6.02
CA TYR A 3 3.16 1.93 -7.29
C TYR A 3 2.16 1.02 -7.99
N VAL A 4 0.97 1.55 -8.31
CA VAL A 4 -0.13 0.79 -8.91
C VAL A 4 0.07 0.72 -10.43
N LEU A 5 0.20 -0.50 -10.94
CA LEU A 5 0.42 -0.81 -12.36
C LEU A 5 -0.90 -0.96 -13.12
N LYS A 6 -1.90 -1.60 -12.50
CA LYS A 6 -3.24 -1.83 -13.07
C LYS A 6 -4.32 -1.76 -12.00
N GLY A 7 -5.54 -1.50 -12.44
CA GLY A 7 -6.69 -1.48 -11.55
C GLY A 7 -6.64 -0.34 -10.52
N TRP A 8 -7.14 -0.63 -9.33
CA TRP A 8 -7.07 0.27 -8.17
C TRP A 8 -6.93 -0.52 -6.86
N VAL A 9 -6.32 0.12 -5.87
CA VAL A 9 -6.23 -0.37 -4.49
C VAL A 9 -6.80 0.65 -3.53
N LYS A 10 -7.38 0.20 -2.42
CA LYS A 10 -7.84 1.05 -1.33
C LYS A 10 -7.10 0.66 -0.06
N MET A 11 -6.42 1.63 0.52
CA MET A 11 -5.62 1.49 1.74
C MET A 11 -6.24 2.31 2.86
N TRP A 12 -6.22 1.81 4.08
CA TRP A 12 -6.32 2.64 5.27
C TRP A 12 -4.92 2.94 5.79
N ILE A 13 -4.61 4.19 6.06
CA ILE A 13 -3.29 4.62 6.56
C ILE A 13 -3.51 5.56 7.75
N GLU A 14 -2.78 5.34 8.84
CA GLU A 14 -2.82 6.24 10.00
C GLU A 14 -2.57 7.70 9.59
N GLY A 15 -3.47 8.59 10.01
CA GLY A 15 -3.41 10.02 9.70
C GLY A 15 -4.00 10.42 8.34
N ALA A 16 -4.12 9.49 7.37
CA ALA A 16 -4.75 9.77 6.07
C ALA A 16 -6.17 9.18 5.94
N GLY A 17 -6.51 8.18 6.75
CA GLY A 17 -7.78 7.45 6.63
C GLY A 17 -7.78 6.52 5.43
N GLU A 18 -8.96 6.27 4.84
CA GLU A 18 -9.09 5.47 3.63
C GLU A 18 -8.72 6.29 2.38
N VAL A 19 -7.80 5.76 1.59
CA VAL A 19 -7.32 6.35 0.35
C VAL A 19 -7.40 5.31 -0.76
N ARG A 20 -8.05 5.67 -1.87
CA ARG A 20 -8.02 4.89 -3.11
C ARG A 20 -6.89 5.41 -4.00
N ILE A 21 -6.10 4.48 -4.52
CA ILE A 21 -5.00 4.72 -5.45
C ILE A 21 -5.29 3.94 -6.73
N ASP A 22 -5.54 4.66 -7.81
CA ASP A 22 -5.72 4.07 -9.15
C ASP A 22 -4.38 3.88 -9.86
N ALA A 23 -4.37 3.10 -10.95
CA ALA A 23 -3.19 2.88 -11.79
C ALA A 23 -2.46 4.18 -12.15
N GLY A 24 -1.13 4.17 -12.01
CA GLY A 24 -0.27 5.34 -12.13
C GLY A 24 -0.01 6.08 -10.81
N GLY A 25 -0.81 5.80 -9.78
CA GLY A 25 -0.63 6.35 -8.44
C GLY A 25 0.43 5.62 -7.62
N CYS A 26 0.95 6.31 -6.60
CA CYS A 26 1.95 5.77 -5.68
C CYS A 26 1.76 6.29 -4.26
N TRP A 27 2.28 5.54 -3.29
CA TRP A 27 2.38 6.00 -1.91
C TRP A 27 3.63 5.48 -1.21
N LEU A 28 4.01 6.19 -0.14
CA LEU A 28 5.07 5.80 0.77
C LEU A 28 4.45 5.28 2.08
N GLN A 29 4.98 4.19 2.58
CA GLN A 29 4.70 3.67 3.92
C GLN A 29 5.96 3.88 4.76
N PRO A 30 6.00 4.92 5.61
CA PRO A 30 7.07 5.09 6.57
C PRO A 30 7.21 3.83 7.45
N PRO A 31 8.42 3.51 7.96
CA PRO A 31 8.62 2.40 8.86
C PRO A 31 7.64 2.45 10.04
N SER A 32 7.05 1.29 10.36
CA SER A 32 6.10 1.10 11.48
C SER A 32 4.78 1.87 11.38
N ILE A 33 4.45 2.48 10.24
CA ILE A 33 3.13 3.14 10.09
C ILE A 33 2.01 2.09 10.10
N PRO A 34 0.98 2.23 10.95
CA PRO A 34 -0.20 1.38 10.88
C PRO A 34 -0.93 1.60 9.56
N HIS A 35 -1.17 0.51 8.82
CA HIS A 35 -1.89 0.53 7.56
C HIS A 35 -2.58 -0.81 7.31
N SER A 36 -3.60 -0.80 6.45
CA SER A 36 -4.30 -2.01 6.03
C SER A 36 -4.76 -1.89 4.58
N LEU A 37 -4.72 -3.00 3.83
CA LEU A 37 -5.37 -3.12 2.54
C LEU A 37 -6.88 -3.34 2.78
N VAL A 38 -7.70 -2.39 2.35
CA VAL A 38 -9.14 -2.38 2.60
C VAL A 38 -9.90 -3.07 1.47
N ASP A 39 -9.54 -2.78 0.23
CA ASP A 39 -10.24 -3.28 -0.97
C ASP A 39 -9.35 -3.11 -2.21
N TYR A 40 -9.68 -3.79 -3.31
CA TYR A 40 -8.95 -3.71 -4.57
C TYR A 40 -9.81 -4.18 -5.75
N SER A 41 -9.48 -3.73 -6.97
CA SER A 41 -10.14 -4.23 -8.18
C SER A 41 -9.69 -5.65 -8.54
N GLU A 42 -10.53 -6.36 -9.31
CA GLU A 42 -10.24 -7.72 -9.78
C GLU A 42 -8.92 -7.83 -10.57
N ASP A 43 -8.53 -6.76 -11.26
CA ASP A 43 -7.32 -6.65 -12.09
C ASP A 43 -6.17 -5.90 -11.40
N ALA A 44 -6.23 -5.71 -10.07
CA ALA A 44 -5.23 -4.93 -9.34
C ALA A 44 -3.84 -5.57 -9.42
N GLU A 45 -2.88 -4.81 -9.94
CA GLU A 45 -1.45 -5.16 -9.93
C GLU A 45 -0.68 -3.94 -9.41
N TRP A 46 0.24 -4.14 -8.47
CA TRP A 46 1.15 -3.10 -8.01
C TRP A 46 2.51 -3.68 -7.64
N VAL A 47 3.51 -2.80 -7.56
CA VAL A 47 4.85 -3.17 -7.10
C VAL A 47 5.14 -2.46 -5.78
N GLU A 48 5.64 -3.22 -4.82
CA GLU A 48 6.19 -2.70 -3.57
C GLU A 48 7.72 -2.82 -3.57
N VAL A 49 8.38 -1.71 -3.26
CA VAL A 49 9.83 -1.64 -3.02
C VAL A 49 10.05 -1.28 -1.55
N THR A 50 10.62 -2.22 -0.79
CA THR A 50 10.89 -2.07 0.65
C THR A 50 12.38 -1.86 0.94
N ALA A 51 12.66 -1.19 2.05
CA ALA A 51 14.00 -1.07 2.60
C ALA A 51 13.90 -1.07 4.14
N PRO A 52 14.68 -1.91 4.85
CA PRO A 52 15.63 -2.91 4.35
C PRO A 52 14.95 -4.06 3.57
N ALA A 53 15.75 -4.80 2.77
CA ALA A 53 15.25 -5.92 1.98
C ALA A 53 14.67 -7.07 2.84
N ALA A 54 15.19 -7.24 4.06
CA ALA A 54 14.67 -8.16 5.05
C ALA A 54 14.08 -7.37 6.22
N PHE A 55 12.80 -7.57 6.51
CA PHE A 55 12.09 -6.99 7.65
C PHE A 55 11.05 -7.98 8.17
N ASP A 56 10.73 -7.90 9.45
CA ASP A 56 9.72 -8.77 10.08
C ASP A 56 8.34 -8.12 9.96
N THR A 57 7.33 -8.91 9.56
CA THR A 57 5.93 -8.55 9.76
C THR A 57 5.56 -8.83 11.22
N LYS A 58 4.99 -7.84 11.89
CA LYS A 58 4.48 -7.97 13.26
C LYS A 58 2.97 -7.87 13.25
N GLU A 59 2.30 -8.82 13.89
CA GLU A 59 0.89 -8.68 14.23
C GLU A 59 0.73 -7.60 15.30
N LEU A 60 -0.27 -6.74 15.15
CA LEU A 60 -0.63 -5.70 16.12
C LEU A 60 -1.62 -6.23 17.16
#